data_AF-A0A2G8RNV8-F1
#
_entry.id   AF-A0A2G8RNV8-F1
#
_cell.length_a   1.000
_cell.length_b   1.000
_cell.length_c   1.000
_cell.angle_alpha   90.00
_cell.angle_beta   90.00
_cell.angle_gamma   90.00
#
_symmetry.space_group_name_H-M   'P 1'
#
loop_
_entity.id
_entity.type
_entity.pdbx_description
1 polymer ?
#
loop_
_entity_poly.entity_id
_entity_poly.type
_entity_poly.pdbx_seq_one_letter_code
_entity_poly.pdbx_strand_id
1 'polypeptide(L)'
;MNITTVSTPPSSPVSSLCSDRRSEPPESPGAGACQALLPDELTVCGGRARGRGRYCAEHGREYKTLTRAYKEASEVVLVLDKLVLPRRTDVLTLHDVPSVDDAVVATERYLDAIEVEIEGRRTHHRRFFQTKDDGHEHWLKNLQTKKAAASAFLERLRGRKRDLVMAKEAVRQFQESLRRIELAVLEEQRNKRSVHPYGFGGQGSRVDWNESAASYSSVAAGSRAPVRPPPFRRVDPWATIDLEGQRRAAGWQAAPPYEGPGGASDSGSCGAIFWIVVGWMLLCIWFG
;
A
#
# COMPACT_ATOMS: atom_id res chain seq x y z
N MET A 1 -15.62 42.63 8.80
CA MET A 1 -16.62 41.78 9.49
C MET A 1 -17.98 42.24 9.00
N ASN A 2 -18.57 41.56 8.01
CA ASN A 2 -19.86 41.93 7.42
C ASN A 2 -20.93 40.99 7.96
N ILE A 3 -21.93 41.56 8.63
CA ILE A 3 -23.10 40.87 9.17
C ILE A 3 -24.20 40.98 8.11
N THR A 4 -24.47 39.88 7.41
CA THR A 4 -25.56 39.82 6.43
C THR A 4 -26.80 39.25 7.11
N THR A 5 -27.74 40.12 7.45
CA THR A 5 -29.09 39.79 7.93
C THR A 5 -29.95 39.30 6.77
N VAL A 6 -30.45 38.07 6.84
CA VAL A 6 -31.42 37.52 5.87
C VAL A 6 -32.82 37.54 6.48
N SER A 7 -33.71 38.22 5.76
CA SER A 7 -35.08 38.55 6.07
C SER A 7 -36.02 37.34 5.89
N THR A 8 -36.89 37.10 6.87
CA THR A 8 -37.96 36.09 6.85
C THR A 8 -39.26 36.68 6.29
N PRO A 9 -39.99 36.00 5.38
CA PRO A 9 -41.34 36.42 4.99
C PRO A 9 -42.45 35.72 5.80
N PRO A 10 -43.68 36.28 5.79
CA PRO A 10 -44.72 36.01 6.77
C PRO A 10 -45.61 34.81 6.43
N SER A 11 -46.22 34.33 7.51
CA SER A 11 -47.24 33.29 7.62
C SER A 11 -48.50 33.57 6.80
N SER A 12 -49.04 32.53 6.17
CA SER A 12 -50.42 32.50 5.66
C SER A 12 -51.21 31.35 6.29
N PRO A 13 -52.53 31.53 6.54
CA PRO A 13 -53.29 30.64 7.39
C PRO A 13 -54.37 29.82 6.64
N VAL A 14 -54.81 28.73 7.31
CA VAL A 14 -56.08 27.96 7.25
C VAL A 14 -56.73 27.64 5.90
N SER A 15 -56.94 26.34 5.65
CA SER A 15 -58.27 25.69 5.45
C SER A 15 -58.18 24.50 4.51
N SER A 16 -58.57 23.31 4.97
CA SER A 16 -59.62 22.50 4.34
C SER A 16 -59.70 21.14 5.01
N LEU A 17 -60.71 21.02 5.88
CA LEU A 17 -61.19 19.77 6.45
C LEU A 17 -61.85 18.94 5.33
N CYS A 18 -61.13 17.95 4.80
CA CYS A 18 -61.75 16.81 4.12
C CYS A 18 -61.38 15.56 4.91
N SER A 19 -62.17 15.31 5.97
CA SER A 19 -62.18 14.05 6.72
C SER A 19 -62.83 12.96 5.86
N ASP A 20 -62.11 12.51 4.84
CA ASP A 20 -62.48 11.33 4.08
C ASP A 20 -61.95 10.12 4.85
N ARG A 21 -62.82 9.54 5.70
CA ARG A 21 -62.58 8.25 6.38
C ARG A 21 -62.51 7.16 5.31
N ARG A 22 -61.39 7.07 4.59
CA ARG A 22 -61.05 5.87 3.84
C ARG A 22 -60.87 4.75 4.84
N SER A 23 -61.83 3.84 4.83
CA SER A 23 -61.77 2.51 5.42
C SER A 23 -60.37 1.95 5.23
N GLU A 24 -59.64 1.79 6.32
CA GLU A 24 -58.31 1.20 6.28
C GLU A 24 -58.44 -0.20 5.66
N PRO A 25 -57.72 -0.48 4.57
CA PRO A 25 -57.75 -1.80 3.95
C PRO A 25 -57.26 -2.82 4.99
N PRO A 26 -57.86 -4.02 5.03
CA PRO A 26 -57.55 -5.05 6.02
C PRO A 26 -56.04 -5.25 6.08
N GLU A 27 -55.48 -5.02 7.27
CA GLU A 27 -54.07 -5.12 7.58
C GLU A 27 -53.52 -6.41 6.98
N SER A 28 -52.72 -6.27 5.93
CA SER A 28 -52.11 -7.43 5.29
C SER A 28 -51.25 -8.14 6.34
N PRO A 29 -51.50 -9.43 6.62
CA PRO A 29 -50.75 -10.14 7.63
C PRO A 29 -49.28 -10.22 7.18
N GLY A 30 -48.38 -9.59 7.94
CA GLY A 30 -46.95 -9.81 7.76
C GLY A 30 -46.04 -8.59 7.78
N ALA A 31 -46.40 -7.48 8.44
CA ALA A 31 -45.36 -6.53 8.86
C ALA A 31 -44.50 -7.19 9.95
N GLY A 32 -43.46 -7.90 9.53
CA GLY A 32 -42.54 -8.61 10.43
C GLY A 32 -41.89 -7.66 11.45
N ALA A 33 -41.42 -8.22 12.56
CA ALA A 33 -40.56 -7.48 13.49
C ALA A 33 -39.27 -7.03 12.79
N CYS A 34 -38.73 -5.89 13.20
CA CYS A 34 -37.45 -5.39 12.71
C CYS A 34 -36.34 -6.40 13.03
N GLN A 35 -35.57 -6.81 12.02
CA GLN A 35 -34.50 -7.81 12.19
C GLN A 35 -33.15 -7.24 12.65
N ALA A 36 -33.04 -5.91 12.78
CA ALA A 36 -31.82 -5.27 13.26
C ALA A 36 -31.56 -5.59 14.74
N LEU A 37 -30.29 -5.77 15.09
CA LEU A 37 -29.83 -6.00 16.46
C LEU A 37 -29.58 -4.65 17.16
N LEU A 38 -29.83 -4.57 18.46
CA LEU A 38 -29.50 -3.44 19.31
C LEU A 38 -27.99 -3.40 19.63
N PRO A 39 -27.47 -2.33 20.28
CA PRO A 39 -26.01 -2.15 20.46
C PRO A 39 -25.34 -3.23 21.30
N ASP A 40 -26.13 -4.04 21.99
CA ASP A 40 -25.69 -5.24 22.70
C ASP A 40 -25.44 -6.44 21.76
N GLU A 41 -25.76 -6.32 20.47
CA GLU A 41 -25.55 -7.33 19.42
C GLU A 41 -26.32 -8.64 19.66
N LEU A 42 -27.28 -8.63 20.58
CA LEU A 42 -28.02 -9.80 21.03
C LEU A 42 -29.52 -9.59 20.95
N THR A 43 -30.01 -8.42 21.32
CA THR A 43 -31.45 -8.16 21.33
C THR A 43 -31.91 -7.62 19.99
N VAL A 44 -32.99 -8.20 19.47
CA VAL A 44 -33.63 -7.75 18.24
C VAL A 44 -34.48 -6.53 18.54
N CYS A 45 -34.46 -5.54 17.65
CA CYS A 45 -35.29 -4.34 17.78
C CYS A 45 -36.78 -4.69 17.85
N GLY A 46 -37.48 -4.22 18.88
CA GLY A 46 -38.92 -4.39 19.04
C GLY A 46 -39.79 -3.56 18.09
N GLY A 47 -39.19 -2.74 17.23
CA GLY A 47 -39.91 -1.93 16.25
C GLY A 47 -40.52 -2.78 15.12
N ARG A 48 -41.64 -2.33 14.56
CA ARG A 48 -42.25 -2.98 13.38
C ARG A 48 -41.49 -2.60 12.11
N ALA A 49 -41.23 -3.57 11.25
CA ALA A 49 -40.65 -3.31 9.94
C ALA A 49 -41.64 -2.52 9.06
N ARG A 50 -41.13 -1.64 8.19
CA ARG A 50 -41.98 -0.80 7.33
C ARG A 50 -42.25 -1.50 5.99
N GLY A 51 -43.52 -1.77 5.70
CA GLY A 51 -43.95 -2.36 4.43
C GLY A 51 -43.37 -3.76 4.21
N ARG A 52 -42.74 -3.99 3.04
CA ARG A 52 -42.06 -5.25 2.71
C ARG A 52 -40.59 -5.32 3.18
N GLY A 53 -40.12 -4.30 3.91
CA GLY A 53 -38.74 -4.25 4.40
C GLY A 53 -38.47 -5.18 5.59
N ARG A 54 -37.19 -5.45 5.87
CA ARG A 54 -36.73 -6.21 7.05
C ARG A 54 -36.50 -5.35 8.30
N TYR A 55 -36.47 -4.03 8.15
CA TYR A 55 -36.07 -3.10 9.19
C TYR A 55 -37.16 -2.06 9.46
N CYS A 56 -37.24 -1.56 10.70
CA CYS A 56 -38.06 -0.39 11.02
C CYS A 56 -37.50 0.86 10.32
N ALA A 57 -38.24 1.96 10.35
CA ALA A 57 -37.85 3.19 9.64
C ALA A 57 -36.50 3.76 10.12
N GLU A 58 -36.18 3.61 11.40
CA GLU A 58 -34.93 4.07 11.99
C GLU A 58 -33.74 3.21 11.57
N HIS A 59 -33.80 1.91 11.84
CA HIS A 59 -32.75 0.96 11.43
C HIS A 59 -32.57 0.89 9.91
N GLY A 60 -33.62 1.13 9.12
CA GLY A 60 -33.51 1.26 7.67
C GLY A 60 -32.68 2.47 7.22
N ARG A 61 -32.69 3.59 7.97
CA ARG A 61 -31.82 4.75 7.71
C ARG A 61 -30.39 4.46 8.14
N GLU A 62 -30.21 3.84 9.29
CA GLU A 62 -28.90 3.43 9.80
C GLU A 62 -28.22 2.46 8.82
N TYR A 63 -28.94 1.43 8.37
CA TYR A 63 -28.48 0.47 7.37
C TYR A 63 -27.94 1.16 6.12
N LYS A 64 -28.72 2.10 5.55
CA LYS A 64 -28.32 2.88 4.37
C LYS A 64 -27.08 3.73 4.65
N THR A 65 -27.01 4.34 5.82
CA THR A 65 -25.90 5.21 6.21
C THR A 65 -24.60 4.42 6.34
N LEU A 66 -24.62 3.31 7.08
CA LEU A 66 -23.48 2.42 7.24
C LEU A 66 -23.07 1.76 5.91
N THR A 67 -24.05 1.36 5.10
CA THR A 67 -23.80 0.82 3.75
C THR A 67 -23.08 1.83 2.87
N ARG A 68 -23.56 3.07 2.84
CA ARG A 68 -22.94 4.14 2.08
C ARG A 68 -21.51 4.39 2.58
N ALA A 69 -21.31 4.51 3.89
CA ALA A 69 -20.01 4.81 4.47
C ALA A 69 -18.94 3.77 4.11
N TYR A 70 -19.23 2.47 4.25
CA TYR A 70 -18.23 1.46 3.88
C TYR A 70 -18.03 1.38 2.35
N LYS A 71 -19.05 1.68 1.53
CA LYS A 71 -18.91 1.71 0.07
C LYS A 71 -18.03 2.87 -0.40
N GLU A 72 -18.19 4.05 0.17
CA GLU A 72 -17.31 5.19 -0.08
C GLU A 72 -15.85 4.84 0.28
N ALA A 73 -15.63 4.16 1.41
CA ALA A 73 -14.31 3.64 1.76
C ALA A 73 -13.79 2.61 0.74
N SER A 74 -14.63 1.66 0.28
CA SER A 74 -14.28 0.70 -0.77
C SER A 74 -13.85 1.38 -2.08
N GLU A 75 -14.51 2.47 -2.47
CA GLU A 75 -14.14 3.24 -3.66
C GLU A 75 -12.76 3.89 -3.51
N VAL A 76 -12.48 4.47 -2.35
CA VAL A 76 -11.15 5.03 -2.03
C VAL A 76 -10.08 3.94 -2.06
N VAL A 77 -10.35 2.77 -1.45
CA VAL A 77 -9.47 1.60 -1.51
C VAL A 77 -9.20 1.21 -2.96
N LEU A 78 -10.23 1.11 -3.81
CA LEU A 78 -10.08 0.76 -5.23
C LEU A 78 -9.18 1.74 -6.00
N VAL A 79 -9.36 3.05 -5.77
CA VAL A 79 -8.55 4.09 -6.43
C VAL A 79 -7.09 4.00 -5.97
N LEU A 80 -6.86 3.90 -4.66
CA LEU A 80 -5.52 3.81 -4.09
C LEU A 80 -4.82 2.48 -4.42
N ASP A 81 -5.56 1.37 -4.54
CA ASP A 81 -5.01 0.06 -4.96
C ASP A 81 -4.33 0.19 -6.33
N LYS A 82 -4.97 0.90 -7.27
CA LYS A 82 -4.41 1.16 -8.62
C LYS A 82 -3.15 2.03 -8.60
N LEU A 83 -2.99 2.88 -7.60
CA LEU A 83 -1.80 3.74 -7.44
C LEU A 83 -0.66 2.99 -6.75
N VAL A 84 -0.97 2.12 -5.77
CA VAL A 84 0.01 1.37 -4.98
C VAL A 84 0.49 0.11 -5.70
N LEU A 85 -0.38 -0.60 -6.42
CA LEU A 85 -0.05 -1.88 -7.07
C LEU A 85 1.13 -1.81 -8.04
N PRO A 86 1.20 -0.86 -9.00
CA PRO A 86 2.35 -0.77 -9.91
C PRO A 86 3.67 -0.48 -9.20
N ARG A 87 3.62 0.16 -8.02
CA ARG A 87 4.83 0.49 -7.24
C ARG A 87 5.31 -0.69 -6.39
N ARG A 88 4.45 -1.68 -6.13
CA ARG A 88 4.78 -2.86 -5.31
C ARG A 88 5.82 -3.76 -5.93
N THR A 89 5.83 -3.86 -7.26
CA THR A 89 6.78 -4.70 -8.01
C THR A 89 8.16 -4.07 -8.03
N ASP A 90 8.26 -2.74 -8.01
CA ASP A 90 9.46 -2.04 -8.47
C ASP A 90 10.00 -1.00 -7.48
N VAL A 91 10.06 -1.32 -6.17
CA VAL A 91 10.66 -0.43 -5.14
C VAL A 91 12.06 0.06 -5.54
N LEU A 92 12.84 -0.80 -6.20
CA LEU A 92 14.21 -0.52 -6.60
C LEU A 92 14.33 0.55 -7.70
N THR A 93 13.26 0.76 -8.47
CA THR A 93 13.19 1.80 -9.53
C THR A 93 12.99 3.21 -8.97
N LEU A 94 12.64 3.32 -7.67
CA LEU A 94 12.59 4.61 -6.99
C LEU A 94 14.01 5.05 -6.65
N HIS A 95 14.54 6.02 -7.40
CA HIS A 95 15.93 6.48 -7.31
C HIS A 95 16.10 7.74 -6.46
N ASP A 96 15.01 8.46 -6.20
CA ASP A 96 15.03 9.72 -5.48
C ASP A 96 14.15 9.66 -4.21
N VAL A 97 14.56 10.41 -3.20
CA VAL A 97 13.87 10.48 -1.90
C VAL A 97 12.43 11.00 -2.03
N PRO A 98 12.14 12.07 -2.81
CA PRO A 98 10.77 12.55 -2.98
C PRO A 98 9.81 11.50 -3.54
N SER A 99 10.20 10.74 -4.57
CA SER A 99 9.36 9.69 -5.14
C SER A 99 9.09 8.55 -4.15
N VAL A 100 10.06 8.21 -3.30
CA VAL A 100 9.84 7.26 -2.20
C VAL A 100 8.87 7.84 -1.17
N ASP A 101 8.99 9.12 -0.83
CA ASP A 101 8.07 9.80 0.11
C ASP A 101 6.63 9.83 -0.41
N ASP A 102 6.44 10.14 -1.70
CA ASP A 102 5.12 10.08 -2.33
C ASP A 102 4.52 8.66 -2.29
N ALA A 103 5.35 7.63 -2.46
CA ALA A 103 4.92 6.24 -2.36
C ALA A 103 4.59 5.84 -0.91
N VAL A 104 5.33 6.35 0.08
CA VAL A 104 5.04 6.17 1.50
C VAL A 104 3.67 6.77 1.83
N VAL A 105 3.43 8.04 1.48
CA VAL A 105 2.16 8.73 1.74
C VAL A 105 0.99 8.04 1.06
N ALA A 106 1.15 7.60 -0.20
CA ALA A 106 0.09 6.86 -0.90
C ALA A 106 -0.22 5.52 -0.23
N THR A 107 0.80 4.81 0.26
CA THR A 107 0.64 3.52 0.94
C THR A 107 0.00 3.67 2.32
N GLU A 108 0.35 4.72 3.07
CA GLU A 108 -0.26 5.05 4.37
C GLU A 108 -1.75 5.36 4.20
N ARG A 109 -2.11 6.22 3.23
CA ARG A 109 -3.52 6.49 2.89
C ARG A 109 -4.29 5.23 2.49
N TYR A 110 -3.64 4.32 1.77
CA TYR A 110 -4.26 3.05 1.38
C TYR A 110 -4.52 2.14 2.58
N LEU A 111 -3.59 2.08 3.53
CA LEU A 111 -3.77 1.34 4.78
C LEU A 111 -4.93 1.90 5.61
N ASP A 112 -5.00 3.21 5.77
CA ASP A 112 -6.09 3.88 6.49
C ASP A 112 -7.45 3.59 5.83
N ALA A 113 -7.52 3.69 4.50
CA ALA A 113 -8.75 3.42 3.75
C ALA A 113 -9.21 1.95 3.91
N ILE A 114 -8.29 0.99 3.87
CA ILE A 114 -8.61 -0.42 4.11
C ILE A 114 -9.12 -0.64 5.54
N GLU A 115 -8.53 0.02 6.53
CA GLU A 115 -8.98 -0.09 7.92
C GLU A 115 -10.42 0.43 8.09
N VAL A 116 -10.71 1.60 7.52
CA VAL A 116 -12.06 2.19 7.52
C VAL A 116 -13.06 1.26 6.82
N GLU A 117 -12.70 0.65 5.68
CA GLU A 117 -13.57 -0.31 4.99
C GLU A 117 -13.82 -1.56 5.84
N ILE A 118 -12.77 -2.17 6.40
CA ILE A 118 -12.86 -3.37 7.24
C ILE A 118 -13.79 -3.09 8.42
N GLU A 119 -13.59 -1.98 9.12
CA GLU A 119 -14.40 -1.65 10.30
C GLU A 119 -15.84 -1.34 9.90
N GLY A 120 -16.07 -0.52 8.87
CA GLY A 120 -17.42 -0.22 8.39
C GLY A 120 -18.20 -1.47 7.98
N ARG A 121 -17.54 -2.43 7.32
CA ARG A 121 -18.13 -3.72 6.94
C ARG A 121 -18.45 -4.58 8.17
N ARG A 122 -17.55 -4.65 9.15
CA ARG A 122 -17.75 -5.38 10.40
C ARG A 122 -18.90 -4.80 11.21
N THR A 123 -18.92 -3.49 11.43
CA THR A 123 -20.00 -2.80 12.15
C THR A 123 -21.34 -3.06 11.46
N HIS A 124 -21.40 -2.89 10.13
CA HIS A 124 -22.61 -3.13 9.35
C HIS A 124 -23.09 -4.58 9.44
N HIS A 125 -22.20 -5.55 9.25
CA HIS A 125 -22.56 -6.97 9.29
C HIS A 125 -23.06 -7.38 10.67
N ARG A 126 -22.32 -7.00 11.72
CA ARG A 126 -22.68 -7.30 13.11
C ARG A 126 -24.02 -6.70 13.54
N ARG A 127 -24.38 -5.53 13.00
CA ARG A 127 -25.62 -4.83 13.33
C ARG A 127 -26.86 -5.44 12.68
N PHE A 128 -26.73 -5.92 11.44
CA PHE A 128 -27.87 -6.23 10.59
C PHE A 128 -27.99 -7.69 10.16
N PHE A 129 -27.01 -8.53 10.50
CA PHE A 129 -26.95 -9.95 10.13
C PHE A 129 -26.71 -10.81 11.37
N GLN A 130 -27.67 -11.69 11.68
CA GLN A 130 -27.59 -12.60 12.83
C GLN A 130 -26.70 -13.81 12.55
N THR A 131 -26.69 -14.27 11.30
CA THR A 131 -25.89 -15.41 10.84
C THR A 131 -24.63 -14.89 10.17
N LYS A 132 -23.50 -15.53 10.44
CA LYS A 132 -22.26 -15.25 9.70
C LYS A 132 -22.45 -15.60 8.23
N ASP A 133 -22.20 -14.63 7.35
CA ASP A 133 -22.12 -14.83 5.91
C ASP A 133 -20.68 -15.23 5.53
N ASP A 134 -20.49 -16.45 5.02
CA ASP A 134 -19.18 -16.95 4.59
C ASP A 134 -18.56 -16.07 3.49
N GLY A 135 -19.40 -15.49 2.62
CA GLY A 135 -18.95 -14.55 1.59
C GLY A 135 -18.38 -13.27 2.19
N HIS A 136 -19.00 -12.79 3.27
CA HIS A 136 -18.52 -11.62 4.02
C HIS A 136 -17.18 -11.91 4.71
N GLU A 137 -17.04 -13.06 5.36
CA GLU A 137 -15.79 -13.47 6.01
C GLU A 137 -14.65 -13.65 4.99
N HIS A 138 -14.94 -14.25 3.85
CA HIS A 138 -13.97 -14.36 2.76
C HIS A 138 -13.51 -12.98 2.26
N TRP A 139 -14.44 -12.04 2.08
CA TRP A 139 -14.10 -10.66 1.70
C TRP A 139 -13.20 -9.99 2.74
N LEU A 140 -13.56 -10.06 4.03
CA LEU A 140 -12.76 -9.48 5.11
C LEU A 140 -11.35 -10.07 5.16
N LYS A 141 -11.21 -11.39 4.95
CA LYS A 141 -9.91 -12.06 4.87
C LYS A 141 -9.08 -11.54 3.70
N ASN A 142 -9.70 -11.29 2.54
CA ASN A 142 -9.01 -10.71 1.39
C ASN A 142 -8.53 -9.28 1.69
N LEU A 143 -9.36 -8.45 2.33
CA LEU A 143 -8.94 -7.10 2.76
C LEU A 143 -7.78 -7.16 3.77
N GLN A 144 -7.82 -8.07 4.74
CA GLN A 144 -6.71 -8.26 5.69
C GLN A 144 -5.42 -8.68 5.00
N THR A 145 -5.52 -9.55 3.99
CA THR A 145 -4.36 -9.97 3.19
C THR A 145 -3.77 -8.78 2.43
N LYS A 146 -4.62 -7.94 1.81
CA LYS A 146 -4.20 -6.69 1.15
C LYS A 146 -3.54 -5.71 2.12
N LYS A 147 -4.10 -5.57 3.33
CA LYS A 147 -3.55 -4.75 4.43
C LYS A 147 -2.14 -5.22 4.79
N ALA A 148 -1.97 -6.52 5.09
CA ALA A 148 -0.67 -7.08 5.46
C ALA A 148 0.37 -6.88 4.35
N ALA A 149 -0.02 -7.09 3.08
CA ALA A 149 0.86 -6.83 1.95
C ALA A 149 1.24 -5.34 1.81
N ALA A 150 0.35 -4.41 2.15
CA ALA A 150 0.62 -2.97 2.12
C ALA A 150 1.55 -2.55 3.25
N SER A 151 1.35 -3.08 4.46
CA SER A 151 2.26 -2.85 5.59
C SER A 151 3.67 -3.35 5.28
N ALA A 152 3.80 -4.55 4.72
CA ALA A 152 5.10 -5.08 4.31
C ALA A 152 5.75 -4.20 3.21
N PHE A 153 4.96 -3.70 2.27
CA PHE A 153 5.44 -2.78 1.23
C PHE A 153 5.91 -1.44 1.81
N LEU A 154 5.18 -0.88 2.78
CA LEU A 154 5.55 0.36 3.47
C LEU A 154 6.90 0.24 4.17
N GLU A 155 7.16 -0.89 4.83
CA GLU A 155 8.46 -1.15 5.46
C GLU A 155 9.60 -1.23 4.43
N ARG A 156 9.35 -1.82 3.25
CA ARG A 156 10.33 -1.80 2.14
C ARG A 156 10.61 -0.39 1.64
N LEU A 157 9.59 0.46 1.48
CA LEU A 157 9.76 1.86 1.09
C LEU A 157 10.58 2.64 2.12
N ARG A 158 10.31 2.46 3.42
CA ARG A 158 11.09 3.06 4.51
C ARG A 158 12.54 2.58 4.53
N GLY A 159 12.78 1.30 4.23
CA GLY A 159 14.12 0.76 4.00
C GLY A 159 14.82 1.48 2.84
N ARG A 160 14.17 1.52 1.67
CA ARG A 160 14.71 2.19 0.47
C ARG A 160 15.02 3.66 0.70
N LYS A 161 14.17 4.39 1.42
CA LYS A 161 14.41 5.80 1.79
C LYS A 161 15.73 5.95 2.56
N ARG A 162 15.96 5.10 3.57
CA ARG A 162 17.21 5.11 4.35
C ARG A 162 18.41 4.85 3.47
N ASP A 163 18.33 3.86 2.58
CA ASP A 163 19.43 3.53 1.66
C ASP A 163 19.79 4.71 0.75
N LEU A 164 18.80 5.40 0.18
CA LEU A 164 19.02 6.57 -0.68
C LEU A 164 19.67 7.74 0.08
N VAL A 165 19.23 7.99 1.32
CA VAL A 165 19.83 9.03 2.17
C VAL A 165 21.28 8.69 2.50
N MET A 166 21.56 7.44 2.88
CA MET A 166 22.92 6.97 3.17
C MET A 166 23.83 7.05 1.93
N ALA A 167 23.33 6.67 0.76
CA ALA A 167 24.08 6.75 -0.49
C ALA A 167 24.43 8.21 -0.85
N LYS A 168 23.46 9.13 -0.71
CA LYS A 168 23.68 10.57 -0.96
C LYS A 168 24.73 11.15 -0.01
N GLU A 169 24.67 10.77 1.27
CA GLU A 169 25.65 11.20 2.26
C GLU A 169 27.04 10.65 1.98
N ALA A 170 27.15 9.37 1.59
CA ALA A 170 28.43 8.76 1.20
C ALA A 170 29.07 9.48 0.00
N VAL A 171 28.26 9.86 -1.00
CA VAL A 171 28.75 10.66 -2.14
C VAL A 171 29.26 12.02 -1.68
N ARG A 172 28.53 12.70 -0.77
CA ARG A 172 28.95 13.99 -0.20
C ARG A 172 30.27 13.88 0.53
N GLN A 173 30.44 12.85 1.36
CA GLN A 173 31.68 12.59 2.10
C GLN A 173 32.84 12.27 1.17
N PHE A 174 32.60 11.49 0.12
CA PHE A 174 33.62 11.18 -0.87
C PHE A 174 34.09 12.43 -1.63
N GLN A 175 33.16 13.28 -2.07
CA GLN A 175 33.49 14.55 -2.72
C GLN A 175 34.29 15.49 -1.81
N GLU A 176 33.92 15.57 -0.54
CA GLU A 176 34.65 16.34 0.46
C GLU A 176 36.07 15.80 0.67
N SER A 177 36.23 14.48 0.72
CA SER A 177 37.55 13.83 0.81
C SER A 177 38.43 14.19 -0.40
N LEU A 178 37.88 14.15 -1.62
CA LEU A 178 38.60 14.55 -2.83
C LEU A 178 39.06 16.01 -2.78
N ARG A 179 38.19 16.93 -2.33
CA ARG A 179 38.57 18.35 -2.17
C ARG A 179 39.69 18.53 -1.16
N ARG A 180 39.69 17.77 -0.06
CA ARG A 180 40.77 17.83 0.95
C ARG A 180 42.10 17.35 0.38
N ILE A 181 42.09 16.27 -0.40
CA ILE A 181 43.30 15.77 -1.07
C ILE A 181 43.82 16.82 -2.06
N GLU A 182 42.94 17.40 -2.87
CA GLU A 182 43.31 18.45 -3.84
C GLU A 182 43.93 19.68 -3.16
N LEU A 183 43.32 20.16 -2.06
CA LEU A 183 43.87 21.27 -1.28
C LEU A 183 45.23 20.94 -0.67
N ALA A 184 45.40 19.74 -0.12
CA ALA A 184 46.68 19.29 0.44
C ALA A 184 47.79 19.24 -0.62
N VAL A 185 47.46 18.78 -1.84
CA VAL A 185 48.40 18.77 -2.97
C VAL A 185 48.82 20.20 -3.36
N LEU A 186 47.87 21.14 -3.43
CA LEU A 186 48.16 22.55 -3.74
C LEU A 186 49.02 23.21 -2.66
N GLU A 187 48.74 22.92 -1.40
CA GLU A 187 49.53 23.41 -0.26
C GLU A 187 50.97 22.85 -0.30
N GLU A 188 51.12 21.56 -0.59
CA GLU A 188 52.45 20.95 -0.76
C GLU A 188 53.23 21.60 -1.92
N GLN A 189 52.57 21.86 -3.05
CA GLN A 189 53.18 22.56 -4.17
C GLN A 189 53.59 24.00 -3.81
N ARG A 190 52.76 24.70 -3.04
CA ARG A 190 53.07 26.05 -2.54
C ARG A 190 54.27 26.02 -1.61
N ASN A 191 54.30 25.09 -0.66
CA ASN A 191 55.41 24.91 0.28
C ASN A 191 56.72 24.58 -0.47
N LYS A 192 56.67 23.73 -1.48
CA LYS A 192 57.82 23.43 -2.36
C LYS A 192 58.34 24.68 -3.09
N ARG A 193 57.46 25.58 -3.55
CA ARG A 193 57.87 26.84 -4.20
C ARG A 193 58.48 27.84 -3.22
N SER A 194 57.99 27.90 -1.97
CA SER A 194 58.57 28.81 -0.95
C SER A 194 59.94 28.36 -0.43
N VAL A 195 60.28 27.07 -0.56
CA VAL A 195 61.58 26.53 -0.15
C VAL A 195 62.66 26.74 -1.23
N HIS A 196 62.36 27.41 -2.35
CA HIS A 196 63.40 27.78 -3.31
C HIS A 196 64.30 28.87 -2.71
N PRO A 197 65.55 28.55 -2.31
CA PRO A 197 66.37 29.47 -1.54
C PRO A 197 66.89 30.56 -2.47
N TYR A 198 66.43 31.78 -2.26
CA TYR A 198 67.20 32.94 -2.68
C TYR A 198 68.47 33.00 -1.81
N GLY A 199 69.58 32.54 -2.38
CA GLY A 199 70.91 32.49 -1.75
C GLY A 199 71.38 31.03 -1.66
N PHE A 200 72.51 30.65 -2.24
CA PHE A 200 73.79 31.30 -2.01
C PHE A 200 74.78 30.83 -3.08
N GLY A 201 75.53 31.78 -3.64
CA GLY A 201 76.64 31.50 -4.53
C GLY A 201 77.69 30.70 -3.80
N GLY A 202 77.90 29.45 -4.23
CA GLY A 202 78.91 28.56 -3.69
C GLY A 202 79.51 27.77 -4.84
N GLN A 203 80.42 28.40 -5.58
CA GLN A 203 81.35 27.68 -6.43
C GLN A 203 82.19 26.76 -5.52
N GLY A 204 81.94 25.45 -5.54
CA GLY A 204 82.82 24.52 -4.85
C GLY A 204 82.23 23.14 -4.66
N SER A 205 82.90 22.16 -5.28
CA SER A 205 82.76 20.73 -5.05
C SER A 205 81.66 20.01 -5.85
N ARG A 206 82.02 19.72 -7.10
CA ARG A 206 81.46 18.65 -7.93
C ARG A 206 81.88 17.31 -7.31
N VAL A 207 81.12 16.81 -6.34
CA VAL A 207 81.30 15.45 -5.81
C VAL A 207 80.44 14.51 -6.64
N ASP A 208 81.10 13.53 -7.25
CA ASP A 208 80.51 12.49 -8.09
C ASP A 208 79.44 11.68 -7.34
N TRP A 209 78.19 11.77 -7.80
CA TRP A 209 77.07 10.94 -7.33
C TRP A 209 76.83 9.71 -8.21
N ASN A 210 77.87 9.20 -8.87
CA ASN A 210 77.73 8.11 -9.85
C ASN A 210 77.84 6.69 -9.29
N GLU A 211 78.11 6.49 -7.99
CA GLU A 211 78.43 5.14 -7.48
C GLU A 211 77.35 4.42 -6.67
N SER A 212 76.20 5.03 -6.36
CA SER A 212 75.16 4.36 -5.55
C SER A 212 73.92 3.87 -6.31
N ALA A 213 73.91 3.96 -7.65
CA ALA A 213 72.79 3.48 -8.48
C ALA A 213 72.69 1.94 -8.60
N ALA A 214 73.64 1.18 -8.04
CA ALA A 214 73.72 -0.28 -8.26
C ALA A 214 73.05 -1.16 -7.17
N SER A 215 72.51 -0.61 -6.07
CA SER A 215 72.10 -1.45 -4.92
C SER A 215 70.59 -1.50 -4.62
N TYR A 216 69.72 -0.88 -5.43
CA TYR A 216 68.28 -0.82 -5.13
C TYR A 216 67.35 -1.52 -6.15
N SER A 217 67.87 -2.46 -6.94
CA SER A 217 67.09 -3.21 -7.95
C SER A 217 66.43 -4.51 -7.44
N SER A 218 66.51 -4.84 -6.15
CA SER A 218 66.19 -6.21 -5.68
C SER A 218 64.92 -6.38 -4.82
N VAL A 219 64.06 -5.36 -4.68
CA VAL A 219 62.82 -5.48 -3.86
C VAL A 219 61.52 -5.41 -4.68
N ALA A 220 61.60 -5.35 -6.02
CA ALA A 220 60.44 -5.21 -6.90
C ALA A 220 59.84 -6.53 -7.43
N ALA A 221 60.09 -7.67 -6.78
CA ALA A 221 59.53 -8.98 -7.17
C ALA A 221 58.61 -9.53 -6.07
N GLY A 222 57.53 -8.83 -5.76
CA GLY A 222 56.58 -9.26 -4.73
C GLY A 222 55.23 -8.56 -4.76
N SER A 223 54.89 -7.85 -5.83
CA SER A 223 53.57 -7.24 -5.99
C SER A 223 52.57 -8.34 -6.35
N ARG A 224 52.07 -9.06 -5.33
CA ARG A 224 50.84 -9.83 -5.47
C ARG A 224 49.78 -8.87 -6.02
N ALA A 225 49.27 -9.19 -7.21
CA ALA A 225 48.16 -8.48 -7.80
C ALA A 225 47.06 -8.31 -6.73
N PRO A 226 46.42 -7.13 -6.63
CA PRO A 226 45.32 -6.93 -5.69
C PRO A 226 44.30 -8.03 -5.98
N VAL A 227 44.14 -8.96 -5.02
CA VAL A 227 43.13 -10.00 -5.06
C VAL A 227 41.81 -9.25 -5.14
N ARG A 228 41.23 -9.22 -6.35
CA ARG A 228 39.89 -8.71 -6.58
C ARG A 228 39.00 -9.47 -5.59
N PRO A 229 38.36 -8.81 -4.62
CA PRO A 229 37.41 -9.50 -3.77
C PRO A 229 36.39 -10.15 -4.72
N PRO A 230 36.06 -11.44 -4.54
CA PRO A 230 35.05 -12.08 -5.36
C PRO A 230 33.79 -11.20 -5.28
N PRO A 231 33.05 -11.02 -6.39
CA PRO A 231 31.81 -10.28 -6.34
C PRO A 231 30.98 -10.91 -5.24
N PHE A 232 30.66 -10.13 -4.20
CA PHE A 232 29.72 -10.54 -3.18
C PHE A 232 28.43 -10.88 -3.93
N ARG A 233 28.22 -12.19 -4.18
CA ARG A 233 26.88 -12.71 -4.45
C ARG A 233 26.12 -12.41 -3.17
N ARG A 234 25.45 -11.25 -3.12
CA ARG A 234 24.31 -11.06 -2.25
C ARG A 234 23.32 -12.13 -2.68
N VAL A 235 23.38 -13.27 -2.00
CA VAL A 235 22.25 -14.18 -1.94
C VAL A 235 21.17 -13.34 -1.30
N ASP A 236 20.23 -12.85 -2.11
CA ASP A 236 19.10 -12.09 -1.61
C ASP A 236 18.28 -13.06 -0.74
N PRO A 237 18.24 -12.88 0.59
CA PRO A 237 17.53 -13.80 1.47
C PRO A 237 16.01 -13.79 1.23
N TRP A 238 15.51 -12.88 0.38
CA TRP A 238 14.09 -12.79 0.02
C TRP A 238 13.75 -13.41 -1.34
N ALA A 239 14.74 -13.81 -2.15
CA ALA A 239 14.49 -14.50 -3.42
C ALA A 239 13.75 -15.83 -3.24
N THR A 240 13.89 -16.49 -2.08
CA THR A 240 13.15 -17.71 -1.73
C THR A 240 11.69 -17.44 -1.35
N ILE A 241 11.39 -16.26 -0.79
CA ILE A 241 10.03 -15.92 -0.35
C ILE A 241 9.14 -15.53 -1.54
N ASP A 242 9.74 -14.92 -2.58
CA ASP A 242 9.02 -14.61 -3.83
C ASP A 242 8.73 -15.87 -4.66
N LEU A 243 9.62 -16.86 -4.65
CA LEU A 243 9.40 -18.18 -5.27
C LEU A 243 8.25 -18.97 -4.63
N GLU A 244 8.02 -18.80 -3.33
CA GLU A 244 6.92 -19.45 -2.64
C GLU A 244 5.58 -18.72 -2.83
N GLY A 245 5.63 -17.39 -2.97
CA GLY A 245 4.50 -16.58 -3.46
C GLY A 245 4.09 -16.95 -4.89
N GLN A 246 5.06 -17.10 -5.80
CA GLN A 246 4.83 -17.54 -7.18
C GLN A 246 4.32 -19.00 -7.24
N ARG A 247 4.81 -19.90 -6.38
CA ARG A 247 4.25 -21.28 -6.29
C ARG A 247 2.81 -21.30 -5.80
N ARG A 248 2.44 -20.46 -4.83
CA ARG A 248 1.04 -20.33 -4.41
C ARG A 248 0.19 -19.74 -5.53
N ALA A 249 0.65 -18.69 -6.20
CA ALA A 249 -0.04 -18.07 -7.35
C ALA A 249 -0.23 -19.06 -8.53
N ALA A 250 0.76 -19.90 -8.82
CA ALA A 250 0.64 -20.98 -9.81
C ALA A 250 -0.32 -22.09 -9.35
N GLY A 251 -0.39 -22.37 -8.04
CA GLY A 251 -1.36 -23.30 -7.46
C GLY A 251 -2.83 -22.86 -7.60
N TRP A 252 -3.09 -21.55 -7.74
CA TRP A 252 -4.43 -21.03 -8.05
C TRP A 252 -4.80 -21.13 -9.54
N GLN A 253 -3.83 -21.40 -10.43
CA GLN A 253 -4.06 -21.61 -11.86
C GLN A 253 -4.11 -23.08 -12.25
N ALA A 254 -3.58 -23.97 -11.41
CA ALA A 254 -3.76 -25.40 -11.57
C ALA A 254 -5.21 -25.76 -11.16
N ALA A 255 -6.03 -26.11 -12.15
CA ALA A 255 -7.31 -26.74 -11.89
C ALA A 255 -7.08 -27.95 -10.96
N PRO A 256 -7.94 -28.15 -9.94
CA PRO A 256 -7.80 -29.32 -9.07
C PRO A 256 -7.76 -30.58 -9.93
N PRO A 257 -6.92 -31.58 -9.58
CA PRO A 257 -6.95 -32.87 -10.26
C PRO A 257 -8.39 -33.38 -10.18
N TYR A 258 -9.01 -33.50 -11.35
CA TYR A 258 -10.34 -34.03 -11.52
C TYR A 258 -10.29 -35.50 -11.11
N GLU A 259 -10.65 -35.78 -9.85
CA GLU A 259 -10.99 -37.13 -9.41
C GLU A 259 -12.32 -37.49 -10.07
N GLY A 260 -12.20 -38.10 -11.25
CA GLY A 260 -13.33 -38.45 -12.07
C GLY A 260 -14.27 -39.40 -11.34
N PRO A 261 -15.58 -39.14 -11.31
CA PRO A 261 -16.53 -40.19 -11.04
C PRO A 261 -16.49 -41.17 -12.21
N GLY A 262 -16.08 -42.41 -11.93
CA GLY A 262 -16.35 -43.52 -12.83
C GLY A 262 -17.86 -43.62 -13.05
N GLY A 263 -18.34 -43.20 -14.21
CA GLY A 263 -19.77 -43.20 -14.51
C GLY A 263 -20.05 -42.49 -15.82
N ALA A 264 -20.03 -43.25 -16.90
CA ALA A 264 -20.34 -42.83 -18.24
C ALA A 264 -21.69 -42.10 -18.34
N SER A 265 -21.72 -40.94 -19.01
CA SER A 265 -22.71 -40.60 -20.05
C SER A 265 -22.46 -39.19 -20.58
N ASP A 266 -22.38 -39.11 -21.91
CA ASP A 266 -22.31 -37.89 -22.72
C ASP A 266 -23.37 -36.86 -22.34
N SER A 267 -22.95 -35.60 -22.14
CA SER A 267 -23.52 -34.41 -22.82
C SER A 267 -23.12 -33.08 -22.12
N GLY A 268 -22.62 -32.12 -22.91
CA GLY A 268 -22.85 -30.70 -22.68
C GLY A 268 -21.92 -29.93 -21.73
N SER A 269 -20.65 -29.73 -22.12
CA SER A 269 -19.74 -28.81 -21.42
C SER A 269 -19.91 -27.35 -21.89
N CYS A 270 -20.64 -26.54 -21.11
CA CYS A 270 -20.71 -25.08 -21.21
C CYS A 270 -20.74 -24.36 -19.83
N GLY A 271 -20.35 -25.04 -18.75
CA GLY A 271 -20.71 -24.62 -17.38
C GLY A 271 -19.72 -23.77 -16.57
N ALA A 272 -18.46 -23.59 -17.01
CA ALA A 272 -17.43 -23.00 -16.12
C ALA A 272 -17.33 -21.46 -16.19
N ILE A 273 -17.70 -20.83 -17.31
CA ILE A 273 -17.69 -19.36 -17.45
C ILE A 273 -18.93 -18.72 -16.79
N PHE A 274 -19.98 -19.50 -16.54
CA PHE A 274 -21.24 -19.02 -16.02
C PHE A 274 -21.13 -18.47 -14.58
N TRP A 275 -20.26 -19.03 -13.73
CA TRP A 275 -20.19 -18.63 -12.31
C TRP A 275 -19.53 -17.25 -12.06
N ILE A 276 -18.56 -16.83 -12.89
CA ILE A 276 -17.92 -15.51 -12.74
C ILE A 276 -18.88 -14.40 -13.22
N VAL A 277 -19.62 -14.64 -14.30
CA VAL A 277 -20.59 -13.68 -14.83
C VAL A 277 -21.86 -13.62 -13.97
N VAL A 278 -22.35 -14.75 -13.45
CA VAL A 278 -23.51 -14.79 -12.53
C VAL A 278 -23.18 -14.17 -11.18
N GLY A 279 -21.97 -14.32 -10.66
CA GLY A 279 -21.52 -13.59 -9.47
C GLY A 279 -21.54 -12.07 -9.65
N TRP A 280 -21.15 -11.58 -10.84
CA TRP A 280 -21.19 -10.15 -11.18
C TRP A 280 -22.60 -9.65 -11.48
N MET A 281 -23.44 -10.45 -12.16
CA MET A 281 -24.84 -10.10 -12.43
C MET A 281 -25.73 -10.14 -11.20
N LEU A 282 -25.52 -11.07 -10.26
CA LEU A 282 -26.24 -11.06 -8.98
C LEU A 282 -25.83 -9.87 -8.11
N LEU A 283 -24.56 -9.43 -8.22
CA LEU A 283 -24.14 -8.15 -7.67
C LEU A 283 -24.90 -6.98 -8.32
N CYS A 284 -25.17 -6.99 -9.63
CA CYS A 284 -25.95 -5.94 -10.28
C CYS A 284 -27.46 -6.01 -9.96
N ILE A 285 -28.05 -7.20 -9.81
CA ILE A 285 -29.48 -7.39 -9.55
C ILE A 285 -29.86 -7.03 -8.11
N TRP A 286 -28.93 -7.17 -7.15
CA TRP A 286 -29.12 -6.67 -5.79
C TRP A 286 -28.78 -5.18 -5.63
N PHE A 287 -28.22 -4.54 -6.66
CA PHE A 287 -27.75 -3.15 -6.68
C PHE A 287 -28.54 -2.24 -7.65
N GLY A 288 -29.65 -2.73 -8.23
CA GLY A 288 -30.63 -1.93 -8.98
C GLY A 288 -31.87 -1.59 -8.16
#